data_AF-A0A7J0FRB9-F1
#
_entry.id   AF-A0A7J0FRB9-F1
#
_cell.length_a   1.000
_cell.length_b   1.000
_cell.length_c   1.000
_cell.angle_alpha   90.00
_cell.angle_beta   90.00
_cell.angle_gamma   90.00
#
_symmetry.space_group_name_H-M   'P 1'
#
loop_
_entity.id
_entity.type
_entity.pdbx_description
1 polymer ?
#
loop_
_entity_poly.entity_id
_entity_poly.type
_entity_poly.pdbx_seq_one_letter_code
_entity_poly.pdbx_strand_id
1 'polypeptide(L)'
;MARILALNASYFLKAGGHFVISIKANCIDSTVPAEAVFAQEVKKLQAEQFKPIEQVTLEPFERDHACVVGAYRVPKKQKAAAAAAS
;
A
#
# COMPACT_ATOMS: atom_id res chain seq x y z
N MET A 1 2.49 -10.75 -3.71
CA MET A 1 1.45 -10.08 -4.51
C MET A 1 1.81 -8.65 -4.93
N ALA A 2 2.40 -7.86 -4.02
CA ALA A 2 2.77 -6.45 -4.21
C ALA A 2 3.58 -6.14 -5.49
N ARG A 3 4.43 -7.06 -5.96
CA ARG A 3 5.25 -6.85 -7.17
C ARG A 3 4.40 -6.63 -8.44
N ILE A 4 3.30 -7.34 -8.61
CA ILE A 4 2.42 -7.20 -9.78
C ILE A 4 1.76 -5.81 -9.77
N LEU A 5 1.27 -5.37 -8.61
CA LEU A 5 0.74 -4.02 -8.45
C LEU A 5 1.80 -2.95 -8.72
N ALA A 6 3.02 -3.14 -8.22
CA ALA A 6 4.12 -2.20 -8.43
C ALA A 6 4.49 -2.05 -9.91
N LEU A 7 4.57 -3.15 -10.65
CA LEU A 7 4.79 -3.11 -12.09
C LEU A 7 3.69 -2.33 -12.79
N ASN A 8 2.41 -2.67 -12.56
CA ASN A 8 1.29 -1.95 -13.17
C ASN A 8 1.29 -0.45 -12.81
N ALA A 9 1.55 -0.11 -11.56
CA ALA A 9 1.61 1.28 -11.13
C ALA A 9 2.76 2.04 -11.80
N SER A 10 3.91 1.40 -12.01
CA SER A 10 5.06 2.01 -12.68
C SER A 10 4.78 2.40 -14.14
N TYR A 11 3.92 1.65 -14.83
CA TYR A 11 3.54 1.92 -16.22
C TYR A 11 2.32 2.84 -16.34
N PHE A 12 1.34 2.72 -15.44
CA PHE A 12 0.00 3.27 -15.68
C PHE A 12 -0.50 4.20 -14.57
N LEU A 13 0.03 4.11 -13.34
CA LEU A 13 -0.44 4.93 -12.23
C LEU A 13 0.36 6.23 -12.14
N LYS A 14 -0.32 7.36 -12.28
CA LYS A 14 0.28 8.68 -12.09
C LYS A 14 0.88 8.84 -10.69
N ALA A 15 1.90 9.68 -10.57
CA ALA A 15 2.42 10.08 -9.26
C ALA A 15 1.31 10.76 -8.42
N GLY A 16 1.25 10.41 -7.14
CA GLY A 16 0.14 10.76 -6.25
C GLY A 16 -1.17 10.00 -6.52
N GLY A 17 -1.20 9.06 -7.47
CA GLY A 17 -2.36 8.22 -7.73
C GLY A 17 -2.63 7.25 -6.58
N HIS A 18 -3.91 6.95 -6.34
CA HIS A 18 -4.32 6.06 -5.27
C HIS A 18 -4.31 4.59 -5.72
N PHE A 19 -4.10 3.69 -4.76
CA PHE A 19 -4.22 2.26 -4.97
C PHE A 19 -5.07 1.62 -3.88
N VAL A 20 -5.65 0.47 -4.22
CA VAL A 20 -6.33 -0.45 -3.32
C VAL A 20 -5.82 -1.84 -3.65
N ILE A 21 -5.43 -2.62 -2.65
CA ILE A 21 -5.04 -4.02 -2.81
C ILE A 21 -5.72 -4.87 -1.74
N SER A 22 -6.35 -5.96 -2.17
CA SER A 22 -6.86 -6.99 -1.27
C SER A 22 -5.82 -8.10 -1.15
N ILE A 23 -5.31 -8.36 0.05
CA ILE A 23 -4.30 -9.38 0.34
C ILE A 23 -5.01 -10.59 0.93
N LYS A 24 -4.90 -11.74 0.25
CA LYS A 24 -5.33 -13.04 0.77
C LYS A 24 -4.11 -13.82 1.24
N ALA A 25 -3.90 -13.93 2.54
CA ALA A 25 -2.64 -14.46 3.10
C ALA A 25 -2.34 -15.89 2.62
N ASN A 26 -3.36 -16.75 2.62
CA ASN A 26 -3.24 -18.17 2.26
C ASN A 26 -2.83 -18.42 0.79
N CYS A 27 -3.05 -17.46 -0.11
CA CYS A 27 -2.59 -17.55 -1.49
C CYS A 27 -1.14 -17.08 -1.69
N ILE A 28 -0.55 -16.45 -0.68
CA ILE A 28 0.83 -15.95 -0.72
C ILE A 28 1.73 -16.92 0.03
N ASP A 29 1.39 -17.22 1.28
CA ASP A 29 2.08 -18.19 2.12
C ASP A 29 1.09 -18.72 3.16
N SER A 30 0.76 -20.00 3.06
CA SER A 30 -0.18 -20.67 3.97
C SER A 30 0.51 -21.26 5.20
N THR A 31 1.83 -21.13 5.32
CA THR A 31 2.62 -21.75 6.39
C THR A 31 2.90 -20.82 7.57
N VAL A 32 2.59 -19.53 7.42
CA VAL A 32 2.86 -18.50 8.43
C VAL A 32 1.58 -17.74 8.79
N PRO A 33 1.52 -17.08 9.96
CA PRO A 33 0.35 -16.29 10.36
C PRO A 33 0.01 -15.18 9.37
N ALA A 34 -1.29 -14.91 9.17
CA ALA A 34 -1.77 -13.94 8.20
C ALA A 34 -1.21 -12.53 8.45
N GLU A 35 -1.06 -12.12 9.72
CA GLU A 35 -0.48 -10.83 10.11
C GLU A 35 0.96 -10.68 9.64
N ALA A 36 1.74 -11.77 9.67
CA ALA A 36 3.11 -11.78 9.18
C ALA A 36 3.13 -11.58 7.65
N VAL A 37 2.22 -12.23 6.92
CA VAL A 37 2.06 -12.05 5.47
C VAL A 37 1.68 -10.60 5.13
N PHE A 38 0.72 -10.03 5.85
CA PHE A 38 0.29 -8.63 5.66
C PHE A 38 1.46 -7.66 5.86
N ALA A 39 2.21 -7.81 6.96
CA ALA A 39 3.36 -6.98 7.26
C ALA A 39 4.46 -7.09 6.17
N GLN A 40 4.70 -8.29 5.64
CA GLN A 40 5.65 -8.50 4.54
C GLN A 40 5.20 -7.83 3.25
N GLU A 41 3.92 -7.95 2.87
CA GLU A 41 3.40 -7.32 1.66
C GLU A 41 3.39 -5.80 1.77
N VAL A 42 3.04 -5.24 2.93
CA VAL A 42 3.14 -3.79 3.21
C VAL A 42 4.59 -3.30 3.08
N LYS A 43 5.57 -4.04 3.61
CA LYS A 43 6.99 -3.71 3.43
C LYS A 43 7.41 -3.71 1.96
N LYS A 44 6.93 -4.68 1.17
CA LYS A 44 7.19 -4.72 -0.29
C LYS A 44 6.57 -3.52 -1.00
N LEU A 45 5.34 -3.12 -0.65
CA LEU A 45 4.70 -1.91 -1.19
C LEU A 45 5.53 -0.65 -0.89
N GLN A 46 6.00 -0.50 0.36
CA GLN A 46 6.83 0.63 0.76
C GLN A 46 8.15 0.71 -0.01
N ALA A 47 8.81 -0.44 -0.22
CA ALA A 47 10.04 -0.53 -1.02
C ALA A 47 9.81 -0.08 -2.48
N GLU A 48 8.60 -0.27 -3.00
CA GLU A 48 8.18 0.12 -4.35
C GLU A 48 7.58 1.55 -4.41
N GLN A 49 7.86 2.41 -3.43
CA GLN A 49 7.39 3.82 -3.37
C GLN A 49 5.86 4.00 -3.23
N PHE A 50 5.16 2.98 -2.77
CA PHE A 50 3.80 3.16 -2.27
C PHE A 50 3.84 3.67 -0.83
N LYS A 51 2.86 4.50 -0.50
CA LYS A 51 2.58 4.98 0.84
C LYS A 51 1.22 4.44 1.27
N PRO A 52 1.18 3.30 1.99
CA PRO A 52 -0.04 2.83 2.65
C PRO A 52 -0.56 3.91 3.61
N ILE A 53 -1.88 4.09 3.62
CA ILE A 53 -2.59 5.05 4.48
C ILE A 53 -3.42 4.31 5.51
N GLU A 54 -4.11 3.26 5.07
CA GLU A 54 -4.99 2.47 5.92
C GLU A 54 -4.91 0.98 5.53
N GLN A 55 -5.01 0.12 6.53
CA GLN A 55 -5.10 -1.32 6.39
C GLN A 55 -6.27 -1.79 7.25
N VAL A 56 -7.17 -2.57 6.65
CA VAL A 56 -8.36 -3.11 7.32
C VAL A 56 -8.41 -4.60 7.08
N THR A 57 -8.53 -5.40 8.14
CA THR A 57 -8.86 -6.83 8.01
C THR A 57 -10.34 -6.96 7.68
N LEU A 58 -10.71 -7.94 6.87
CA LEU A 58 -12.10 -8.11 6.42
C LEU A 58 -12.92 -9.03 7.34
N GLU A 59 -12.47 -9.21 8.58
CA GLU A 59 -13.19 -10.00 9.58
C GLU A 59 -14.43 -9.23 10.08
N PRO A 60 -15.57 -9.93 10.24
CA PRO A 60 -15.75 -11.39 10.25
C PRO A 60 -16.08 -12.02 8.88
N PHE A 61 -16.16 -11.25 7.79
CA PHE A 61 -16.69 -11.72 6.50
C PHE A 61 -15.70 -12.61 5.74
N GLU A 62 -14.42 -12.23 5.72
CA GLU A 62 -13.36 -12.96 5.03
C GLU A 62 -12.14 -13.10 5.97
N ARG A 63 -11.88 -14.33 6.41
CA ARG A 63 -10.74 -14.66 7.28
C ARG A 63 -9.43 -14.60 6.49
N ASP A 64 -8.33 -14.20 7.13
CA ASP A 64 -7.00 -14.11 6.53
C ASP A 64 -6.92 -13.17 5.31
N HIS A 65 -7.86 -12.22 5.22
CA HIS A 65 -7.90 -11.18 4.21
C HIS A 65 -7.71 -9.79 4.82
N ALA A 66 -6.94 -8.95 4.13
CA ALA A 66 -6.79 -7.54 4.47
C ALA A 66 -6.85 -6.66 3.23
N CYS A 67 -7.53 -5.53 3.32
CA CYS A 67 -7.49 -4.48 2.30
C CYS A 67 -6.50 -3.41 2.73
N VAL A 68 -5.60 -3.00 1.83
CA VAL A 68 -4.68 -1.89 2.05
C VAL A 68 -4.95 -0.83 0.99
N VAL A 69 -5.11 0.41 1.45
CA VAL A 69 -5.29 1.58 0.58
C VAL A 69 -4.17 2.59 0.80
N GLY A 70 -3.84 3.34 -0.24
CA GLY A 70 -2.82 4.37 -0.13
C GLY A 70 -2.57 5.11 -1.43
N ALA A 71 -1.40 5.74 -1.53
CA ALA A 71 -1.00 6.50 -2.71
C ALA A 71 0.43 6.15 -3.17
N TYR A 72 0.66 6.24 -4.48
CA TYR A 72 1.92 5.89 -5.14
C TYR A 72 2.74 7.13 -5.47
N ARG A 73 4.07 7.12 -5.19
CA ARG A 73 4.99 8.23 -5.49
C ARG A 73 4.44 9.60 -5.05
N VAL A 74 3.96 9.67 -3.81
CA VAL A 74 3.40 10.91 -3.26
C VAL A 74 4.49 11.98 -3.25
N PRO A 75 4.29 13.12 -3.93
CA PRO A 75 5.25 14.22 -3.89
C PRO A 75 5.45 14.68 -2.45
N LYS A 76 6.71 14.88 -2.04
CA LYS A 76 6.98 15.55 -0.77
C LYS A 76 6.41 16.96 -0.87
N LYS A 77 5.47 17.31 0.00
CA LYS A 77 4.95 18.69 0.09
C LYS A 77 6.17 19.60 0.32
N GLN A 78 6.52 20.45 -0.64
CA GLN A 78 7.47 21.53 -0.39
C GLN A 78 6.85 22.38 0.72
N LYS A 79 7.59 22.54 1.82
CA LYS A 79 7.22 23.46 2.90
C LYS A 79 6.98 24.81 2.22
N ALA A 80 5.75 25.32 2.27
CA ALA A 80 5.33 26.49 1.52
C ALA A 80 6.34 27.63 1.73
N ALA A 81 7.08 27.96 0.68
CA ALA A 81 7.81 29.22 0.60
C ALA A 81 6.79 30.32 0.32
N ALA A 82 6.01 30.69 1.35
CA ALA A 82 5.18 31.92 1.40
C ALA A 82 4.30 31.92 2.66
N ALA A 83 4.87 32.37 3.78
CA ALA A 83 4.18 33.09 4.85
C ALA A 83 5.27 33.70 5.75
N ALA A 84 5.54 35.00 5.81
CA ALA A 84 5.02 36.14 5.08
C ALA A 84 6.12 37.23 5.16
N ALA A 85 6.31 37.94 4.05
CA ALA A 85 6.77 39.32 4.12
C ALA A 85 5.61 40.15 4.70
N SER A 86 5.75 40.57 5.96
CA SER A 86 4.99 41.64 6.64
C SER A 86 5.59 41.85 8.02
#